data_AF-A0A852ZAZ6-F1
#
_entry.id   AF-A0A852ZAZ6-F1
#
_cell.length_a   1.000
_cell.length_b   1.000
_cell.length_c   1.000
_cell.angle_alpha   90.00
_cell.angle_beta   90.00
_cell.angle_gamma   90.00
#
_symmetry.space_group_name_H-M   'P 1'
#
loop_
_entity.id
_entity.type
_entity.pdbx_description
1 polymer ?
#
loop_
_entity_poly.entity_id
_entity_poly.type
_entity_poly.pdbx_seq_one_letter_code
_entity_poly.pdbx_strand_id
1 'polypeptide(L)' 'MHHDFIPDHGLRVVGRHHEVYLSDPRKVAPEKLRIILRQPVRETTESGL' A
#
# COMPACT_ATOMS: atom_id res chain seq x y z
N MET A 1 -5.08 2.86 -7.58
CA MET A 1 -4.26 3.38 -6.46
C MET A 1 -3.15 4.29 -6.96
N HIS A 2 -2.17 3.79 -7.73
CA HIS A 2 -0.98 4.60 -8.08
C HIS A 2 -1.24 5.74 -9.06
N HIS A 3 -2.19 5.57 -9.99
CA HIS A 3 -2.46 6.57 -11.04
C HIS A 3 -3.58 7.55 -10.66
N ASP A 4 -4.59 7.10 -9.90
CA ASP A 4 -5.75 7.92 -9.53
C ASP A 4 -5.68 8.34 -8.06
N PHE A 5 -5.96 7.42 -7.13
CA PHE A 5 -6.06 7.71 -5.69
C PHE A 5 -4.85 8.45 -5.10
N ILE A 6 -3.61 7.96 -5.30
CA ILE A 6 -2.43 8.57 -4.66
C ILE A 6 -2.24 10.02 -5.15
N PRO A 7 -2.17 10.30 -6.46
CA PRO A 7 -2.11 11.67 -6.97
C PRO A 7 -3.30 12.55 -6.56
N ASP A 8 -4.54 12.04 -6.66
CA ASP A 8 -5.77 12.79 -6.35
C ASP A 8 -5.83 13.27 -4.89
N HIS A 9 -5.11 12.58 -4.00
CA HIS A 9 -5.00 12.93 -2.58
C HIS A 9 -3.75 13.77 -2.25
N GLY A 10 -3.04 14.30 -3.26
CA GLY A 10 -1.85 15.12 -3.04
C GLY A 10 -0.65 14.33 -2.51
N LEU A 11 -0.65 13.01 -2.70
CA LEU A 11 0.39 12.11 -2.24
C LEU A 11 1.27 11.65 -3.40
N ARG A 12 2.50 11.23 -3.09
CA ARG A 12 3.40 10.54 -4.02
C ARG A 12 3.90 9.23 -3.43
N VAL A 13 4.07 8.22 -4.27
CA VAL A 13 4.67 6.94 -3.88
C VAL A 13 6.10 7.16 -3.41
N VAL A 14 6.45 6.56 -2.28
CA VAL A 14 7.84 6.44 -1.83
C VAL A 14 8.14 4.98 -1.47
N GLY A 15 9.31 4.48 -1.89
CA GLY A 15 9.70 3.10 -1.59
C GLY A 15 8.79 2.03 -2.20
N ARG A 16 9.00 0.78 -1.77
CA ARG A 16 8.26 -0.40 -2.26
C ARG A 16 7.01 -0.63 -1.43
N HIS A 17 5.97 -1.18 -2.05
CA HIS A 17 4.86 -1.74 -1.30
C HIS A 17 5.32 -2.93 -0.47
N HIS A 18 4.55 -3.22 0.57
CA HIS A 18 4.73 -4.44 1.36
C HIS A 18 3.41 -5.17 1.43
N GLU A 19 3.50 -6.50 1.44
CA GLU A 19 2.38 -7.39 1.68
C GLU A 19 2.52 -7.99 3.08
N VAL A 20 1.47 -7.88 3.87
CA VAL A 20 1.39 -8.51 5.18
C VAL A 20 0.29 -9.56 5.14
N TYR A 21 0.70 -10.82 5.16
CA TYR A 21 -0.19 -11.97 5.20
C TYR A 21 -0.67 -12.17 6.64
N LEU A 22 -1.97 -11.93 6.87
CA LEU A 22 -2.59 -12.13 8.19
C LEU A 22 -2.98 -13.59 8.44
N SER A 23 -2.84 -14.44 7.43
CA SER A 23 -3.12 -15.88 7.49
C SER A 23 -2.00 -16.63 6.75
N ASP A 24 -1.65 -17.84 7.19
CA ASP A 24 -0.67 -18.67 6.47
C ASP A 24 -1.32 -19.15 5.15
N PRO A 25 -0.84 -18.69 3.98
CA PRO A 25 -1.46 -19.01 2.69
C PRO A 25 -1.42 -20.49 2.34
N ARG A 26 -0.61 -21.29 3.04
CA ARG A 26 -0.54 -22.75 2.86
C ARG A 26 -1.57 -23.53 3.68
N LYS A 27 -2.27 -22.84 4.61
CA LYS A 27 -3.16 -23.47 5.59
C LYS A 27 -4.61 -23.04 5.49
N VAL A 28 -4.91 -21.97 4.76
CA VAL A 28 -6.28 -21.44 4.62
C VAL A 28 -6.75 -21.55 3.18
N ALA A 29 -8.06 -21.78 3.01
CA ALA A 29 -8.68 -21.72 1.69
C ALA A 29 -8.53 -20.29 1.10
N PRO A 30 -8.36 -20.14 -0.23
CA PRO A 30 -8.08 -18.84 -0.86
C PRO A 30 -9.08 -17.74 -0.50
N GLU A 31 -10.35 -18.07 -0.38
CA GLU A 31 -11.43 -17.14 -0.03
C GLU A 31 -11.37 -16.62 1.41
N LYS A 32 -10.59 -17.27 2.29
CA LYS A 32 -10.34 -16.85 3.67
C LYS A 32 -8.97 -16.18 3.85
N LEU A 33 -8.15 -16.11 2.80
CA LEU A 33 -6.83 -15.50 2.88
C LEU A 33 -6.98 -13.98 3.05
N ARG A 34 -6.39 -13.45 4.11
CA ARG A 34 -6.39 -12.01 4.40
C ARG A 34 -5.00 -11.44 4.23
N ILE A 35 -4.87 -10.47 3.33
CA ILE A 35 -3.60 -9.79 3.01
C ILE A 35 -3.83 -8.29 3.15
N ILE A 36 -2.91 -7.61 3.82
CA ILE A 36 -2.82 -6.14 3.79
C ILE A 36 -1.74 -5.76 2.77
N LEU A 37 -2.13 -5.05 1.72
CA LEU A 37 -1.19 -4.36 0.83
C LEU A 37 -0.99 -2.93 1.36
N ARG A 38 0.24 -2.58 1.72
CA ARG A 38 0.60 -1.22 2.16
C ARG A 38 1.58 -0.59 1.17
N GLN A 39 1.29 0.63 0.74
CA GLN A 39 2.20 1.42 -0.08
C GLN A 39 2.66 2.64 0.73
N PRO A 40 3.96 2.81 1.00
CA PRO A 40 4.44 4.03 1.60
C PRO A 40 4.27 5.21 0.64
N VAL A 41 3.87 6.35 1.18
CA VAL A 41 3.61 7.60 0.47
C VAL A 41 4.13 8.79 1.29
N ARG A 42 4.37 9.91 0.62
CA ARG A 42 4.61 11.22 1.26
C ARG A 42 3.69 12.26 0.64
N GLU A 43 3.45 13.35 1.35
CA GLU A 43 2.78 14.52 0.79
C GLU A 43 3.63 15.11 -0.34
N THR A 44 2.96 15.57 -1.40
CA THR A 44 3.62 16.25 -2.52
C THR A 44 4.12 17.63 -2.10
N THR A 45 3.52 18.23 -1.06
CA THR A 45 3.83 19.57 -0.56
C THR A 45 4.99 19.60 0.46
N GLU A 46 5.67 18.48 0.72
CA GLU A 46 6.98 18.53 1.41
C GLU A 46 8.05 19.13 0.47
N SER A 47 7.95 20.44 0.27
CA SER A 47 9.06 21.35 0.01
C SER A 47 9.40 22.00 1.34
N GLY A 48 10.25 21.37 2.16
CA GLY A 48 11.10 22.09 3.11
C GLY A 48 12.42 22.35 2.40
N LEU A 49 12.85 23.61 2.20
CA LEU A 49 13.61 24.40 3.19
C LEU A 49 14.84 23.66 3.71
#